data_AF-A0A9R0K628-F1
#
_entry.id   AF-A0A9R0K628-F1
#
_cell.length_a   1.000
_cell.length_b   1.000
_cell.length_c   1.000
_cell.angle_alpha   90.00
_cell.angle_beta   90.00
_cell.angle_gamma   90.00
#
_symmetry.space_group_name_H-M   'P 1'
#
loop_
_entity.id
_entity.type
_entity.pdbx_description
1 polymer ?
#
loop_
_entity_poly.entity_id
_entity_poly.type
_entity_poly.pdbx_seq_one_letter_code
_entity_poly.pdbx_strand_id
1 'polypeptide(L)'
;MDLSHPQSNLSLGFLSHVSAPASSIPANSNPNRILINDDSISFQIDSRLRESSIPMPSIPLQLLESQAVQNCRKIENGCVGERERVAVVEPKRDVGEDAEEREEENRGEDEDEEVEEFRILGHSMCLKRRRDREDSVSSSTALAKRVFFDSSMEARKGAVRAWGNQPLRLADPEIFNIMDKEKLRQCKGIELIASENFVCRAVMEALGSSLTNKYSEGMPGQRYYGGNQYIDEIELLCCDRALAAFGLSSESWGVNVQPYSCTSANFAVYTGLLLPGDRIMGLDTLSGGNSSHGHYTPSGRKVSGASIFFESLPYKVNPQTGYVDYDKLEEKALDFRPKILICGGSSYPREWDYARLRQIADKCGAILMCDMAQISGLIAAKECVSPFDYCDIVTSTTHKSLRGPRGGIIFFRKGKKPRKRSSLNPSEDNEQYDFEDKINFAVFPILQGGPHNNHIAALAIALKQVASPEYKAYMQQVKRNAQALASALLRRKCKLLTGGTDNHLLLWDLRPLGLTGKNFEKVCESCHITLNKVALIGDNGAITPGGVRIGTPAMTTRGCLESDFEVIADFLIRAAQITSIMQREHGKVAKCFIKGLQSNKDIIDLRNRIEAFASQFAMPGFDV
;
A
#
# COMPACT_ATOMS: atom_id res chain seq x y z
N MET A 1 -43.83 -21.27 25.63
CA MET A 1 -44.24 -21.03 27.02
C MET A 1 -43.19 -20.14 27.67
N ASP A 2 -43.68 -18.98 28.09
CA ASP A 2 -43.20 -17.99 29.06
C ASP A 2 -41.73 -17.64 29.33
N LEU A 3 -41.49 -16.37 28.98
CA LEU A 3 -40.72 -15.27 29.60
C LEU A 3 -40.41 -15.35 31.11
N SER A 4 -39.18 -14.99 31.48
CA SER A 4 -38.91 -13.96 32.51
C SER A 4 -37.44 -13.50 32.50
N HIS A 5 -37.24 -12.26 32.93
CA HIS A 5 -36.21 -11.29 32.55
C HIS A 5 -34.92 -11.32 33.46
N PRO A 6 -33.96 -10.37 33.33
CA PRO A 6 -32.51 -10.61 33.26
C PRO A 6 -31.73 -10.21 34.53
N GLN A 7 -30.41 -10.44 34.58
CA GLN A 7 -29.50 -9.57 35.35
C GLN A 7 -28.02 -9.68 34.91
N SER A 8 -27.52 -8.54 34.44
CA SER A 8 -26.11 -8.18 34.29
C SER A 8 -25.50 -7.82 35.65
N ASN A 9 -24.32 -8.35 35.98
CA ASN A 9 -23.45 -7.82 37.05
C ASN A 9 -21.98 -7.97 36.61
N LEU A 10 -21.46 -6.94 35.93
CA LEU A 10 -20.03 -6.71 35.75
C LEU A 10 -19.58 -5.73 36.84
N SER A 11 -18.81 -6.25 37.80
CA SER A 11 -18.09 -5.46 38.80
C SER A 11 -16.75 -5.01 38.21
N LEU A 12 -16.53 -3.71 38.09
CA LEU A 12 -15.25 -3.08 37.77
C LEU A 12 -14.52 -2.77 39.08
N GLY A 13 -13.62 -3.65 39.50
CA GLY A 13 -12.69 -3.41 40.60
C GLY A 13 -11.35 -2.93 40.08
N PHE A 14 -11.04 -1.65 40.26
CA PHE A 14 -9.68 -1.11 40.19
C PHE A 14 -8.93 -1.54 41.46
N LEU A 15 -7.80 -2.24 41.29
CA LEU A 15 -6.85 -2.49 42.37
C LEU A 15 -5.53 -1.80 42.05
N SER A 16 -5.28 -0.73 42.81
CA SER A 16 -4.00 -0.12 43.08
C SER A 16 -3.10 -1.07 43.87
N HIS A 17 -1.85 -1.26 43.44
CA HIS A 17 -0.83 -1.84 44.31
C HIS A 17 0.42 -0.95 44.43
N VAL A 18 0.85 -0.94 45.67
CA VAL A 18 1.85 -0.12 46.37
C VAL A 18 3.26 -0.73 46.22
N SER A 19 4.27 0.14 46.32
CA SER A 19 5.73 -0.06 46.54
C SER A 19 6.06 -1.17 47.57
N ALA A 20 7.20 -1.86 47.67
CA ALA A 20 8.66 -1.64 47.48
C ALA A 20 9.36 -3.04 47.67
N PRO A 21 10.68 -3.25 47.97
CA PRO A 21 11.91 -2.43 47.88
C PRO A 21 13.11 -3.15 47.15
N ALA A 22 14.28 -2.52 47.23
CA ALA A 22 15.52 -2.70 46.47
C ALA A 22 16.46 -3.89 46.82
N SER A 23 17.37 -4.23 45.89
CA SER A 23 18.71 -4.79 46.16
C SER A 23 19.76 -4.57 45.03
N SER A 24 20.76 -3.73 45.37
CA SER A 24 22.23 -3.80 45.16
C SER A 24 22.97 -3.99 43.81
N ILE A 25 23.66 -2.88 43.39
CA ILE A 25 25.12 -2.68 43.05
C ILE A 25 25.65 -3.10 41.64
N PRO A 26 26.68 -2.45 41.00
CA PRO A 26 27.43 -1.21 41.29
C PRO A 26 27.43 -0.12 40.19
N ALA A 27 27.93 1.04 40.60
CA ALA A 27 28.22 2.25 39.85
C ALA A 27 29.21 2.05 38.68
N ASN A 28 28.95 2.75 37.56
CA ASN A 28 30.01 3.29 36.73
C ASN A 28 29.61 4.69 36.25
N SER A 29 30.46 5.64 36.58
CA SER A 29 30.32 7.07 36.35
C SER A 29 30.54 7.40 34.86
N ASN A 30 29.61 8.15 34.27
CA ASN A 30 29.87 8.85 33.01
C ASN A 30 29.32 10.29 33.12
N PRO A 31 30.16 11.30 33.34
CA PRO A 31 29.72 12.67 33.46
C PRO A 31 29.75 13.30 32.08
N ASN A 32 28.64 13.22 31.33
CA ASN A 32 28.32 14.12 30.21
C ASN A 32 26.93 13.76 29.64
N ARG A 33 25.87 14.24 30.29
CA ARG A 33 24.54 14.36 29.68
C ARG A 33 24.20 15.85 29.68
N ILE A 34 24.27 16.48 28.52
CA ILE A 34 23.81 17.85 28.30
C ILE A 34 22.28 17.79 28.28
N LEU A 35 21.64 18.50 29.22
CA LEU A 35 20.21 18.80 29.17
C LEU A 35 19.97 19.78 28.02
N ILE A 36 19.13 19.39 27.06
CA ILE A 36 18.63 20.26 26.01
C ILE A 36 17.54 21.13 26.65
N ASN A 37 17.64 22.46 26.51
CA ASN A 37 16.56 23.37 26.90
C ASN A 37 15.32 23.10 26.04
N ASP A 38 14.18 22.96 26.69
CA ASP A 38 12.87 22.79 26.07
C ASP A 38 12.30 24.19 25.77
N ASP A 39 12.47 24.66 24.53
CA ASP A 39 11.87 25.92 24.03
C ASP A 39 10.43 25.70 23.52
N SER A 40 9.63 24.89 24.22
CA SER A 40 8.23 24.68 23.88
C SER A 40 7.37 25.87 24.28
N ILE A 41 6.61 26.39 23.31
CA ILE A 41 5.48 27.29 23.56
C ILE A 41 4.32 26.45 24.09
N SER A 42 3.96 26.63 25.36
CA SER A 42 2.82 25.93 25.98
C SER A 42 1.52 26.70 25.75
N PHE A 43 0.53 26.05 25.15
CA PHE A 43 -0.84 26.54 25.14
C PHE A 43 -1.58 26.01 26.38
N GLN A 44 -2.09 26.92 27.22
CA GLN A 44 -2.97 26.55 28.33
C GLN A 44 -4.41 26.90 27.98
N ILE A 45 -5.30 25.92 28.10
CA ILE A 45 -6.74 26.16 28.10
C ILE A 45 -7.12 26.63 29.49
N ASP A 46 -7.69 27.83 29.61
CA ASP A 46 -8.13 28.36 30.90
C ASP A 46 -9.31 27.52 31.43
N SER A 47 -9.08 26.83 32.55
CA SER A 47 -10.03 25.88 33.12
C SER A 47 -11.13 26.53 33.97
N ARG A 48 -11.31 27.86 33.92
CA ARG A 48 -12.35 28.58 34.68
C ARG A 48 -13.71 28.69 34.00
N LEU A 49 -13.89 28.16 32.78
CA LEU A 49 -15.17 28.16 32.06
C LEU A 49 -15.77 26.74 31.93
N ARG A 50 -15.74 25.95 33.01
CA ARG A 50 -16.59 24.75 33.11
C ARG A 50 -17.84 25.07 33.89
N GLU A 51 -18.87 25.54 33.19
CA GLU A 51 -20.24 25.36 33.67
C GLU A 51 -20.64 23.89 33.51
N SER A 52 -21.17 23.35 34.60
CA SER A 52 -21.64 21.99 34.76
C SER A 52 -23.00 21.76 34.09
N SER A 53 -23.19 20.52 33.62
CA SER A 53 -24.44 19.86 33.18
C SER A 53 -24.86 20.07 31.72
N ILE A 54 -24.61 19.05 30.89
CA ILE A 54 -25.47 18.43 29.85
C ILE A 54 -24.67 17.28 29.20
N PRO A 55 -25.22 16.05 29.02
CA PRO A 55 -24.50 14.95 28.38
C PRO A 55 -24.54 15.09 26.85
N MET A 56 -23.37 15.10 26.20
CA MET A 56 -23.26 15.12 24.74
C MET A 56 -23.42 13.71 24.14
N PRO A 57 -24.27 13.51 23.12
CA PRO A 57 -24.30 12.27 22.36
C PRO A 57 -23.14 12.20 21.36
N SER A 58 -22.61 11.00 21.15
CA SER A 58 -21.65 10.72 20.09
C SER A 58 -22.34 10.75 18.72
N ILE A 59 -21.84 11.56 17.79
CA ILE A 59 -22.30 11.57 16.39
C ILE A 59 -21.11 11.30 15.45
N PRO A 60 -21.25 10.34 14.51
CA PRO A 60 -20.24 9.99 13.51
C PRO A 60 -20.19 10.99 12.34
N LEU A 61 -19.01 11.14 11.74
CA LEU A 61 -18.80 11.91 10.51
C LEU A 61 -19.53 11.27 9.32
N GLN A 62 -20.55 11.95 8.82
CA GLN A 62 -21.09 11.79 7.47
C GLN A 62 -20.97 13.10 6.69
N LEU A 63 -20.60 12.95 5.42
CA LEU A 63 -20.49 14.00 4.41
C LEU A 63 -21.89 14.50 3.98
N LEU A 64 -21.97 15.84 3.88
CA LEU A 64 -22.80 16.68 3.00
C LEU A 64 -24.31 16.48 2.97
N GLU A 65 -25.04 17.53 3.34
CA GLU A 65 -26.13 18.05 2.48
C GLU A 65 -26.40 19.54 2.80
N SER A 66 -26.30 20.36 1.76
CA SER A 66 -26.81 21.73 1.74
C SER A 66 -28.32 21.69 1.54
N GLN A 67 -29.09 22.16 2.53
CA GLN A 67 -30.49 22.53 2.32
C GLN A 67 -30.82 23.86 2.99
N ALA A 68 -31.67 24.58 2.29
CA ALA A 68 -31.90 26.01 2.37
C ALA A 68 -32.61 26.46 3.66
N VAL A 69 -32.39 27.74 3.95
CA VAL A 69 -33.17 28.59 4.84
C VAL A 69 -34.65 28.49 4.49
N GLN A 70 -35.50 28.14 5.47
CA GLN A 70 -36.94 28.38 5.38
C GLN A 70 -37.47 28.87 6.73
N ASN A 71 -37.37 30.19 6.94
CA ASN A 71 -38.33 30.94 7.74
C ASN A 71 -39.59 31.09 6.87
N CYS A 72 -40.74 30.56 7.31
CA CYS A 72 -41.91 31.41 7.58
C CYS A 72 -43.13 30.66 8.11
N ARG A 73 -43.86 31.43 8.91
CA ARG A 73 -45.15 31.20 9.55
C ARG A 73 -46.27 30.94 8.52
N LYS A 74 -47.19 30.06 8.91
CA LYS A 74 -48.67 30.16 8.82
C LYS A 74 -49.33 30.95 7.65
N ILE A 75 -50.33 30.27 7.05
CA ILE A 75 -51.62 30.75 6.49
C ILE A 75 -51.77 30.77 4.94
N GLU A 76 -52.74 29.94 4.51
CA GLU A 76 -53.73 30.03 3.43
C GLU A 76 -53.40 30.24 1.93
N ASN A 77 -54.03 29.34 1.15
CA ASN A 77 -54.75 29.52 -0.13
C ASN A 77 -54.06 30.12 -1.38
N GLY A 78 -54.09 29.32 -2.46
CA GLY A 78 -54.65 29.79 -3.74
C GLY A 78 -53.69 30.15 -4.88
N CYS A 79 -53.67 29.28 -5.90
CA CYS A 79 -53.74 29.58 -7.34
C CYS A 79 -52.84 30.64 -8.05
N VAL A 80 -52.11 30.12 -9.06
CA VAL A 80 -51.92 30.65 -10.44
C VAL A 80 -50.98 31.84 -10.70
N GLY A 81 -50.07 31.66 -11.69
CA GLY A 81 -49.82 32.68 -12.73
C GLY A 81 -48.41 33.29 -12.88
N GLU A 82 -47.69 32.83 -13.91
CA GLU A 82 -46.89 33.55 -14.93
C GLU A 82 -45.97 34.79 -14.63
N ARG A 83 -44.73 34.66 -15.18
CA ARG A 83 -43.96 35.57 -16.06
C ARG A 83 -43.14 36.81 -15.57
N GLU A 84 -41.86 36.74 -15.99
CA GLU A 84 -41.02 37.72 -16.74
C GLU A 84 -40.39 38.99 -16.12
N ARG A 85 -39.05 39.05 -16.32
CA ARG A 85 -38.19 40.16 -16.82
C ARG A 85 -37.98 41.42 -15.94
N VAL A 86 -36.92 42.26 -16.03
CA VAL A 86 -35.54 42.34 -16.60
C VAL A 86 -35.01 43.74 -16.15
N ALA A 87 -33.67 43.89 -16.10
CA ALA A 87 -32.84 45.11 -16.23
C ALA A 87 -32.64 46.08 -15.04
N VAL A 88 -31.39 46.32 -14.57
CA VAL A 88 -30.20 47.09 -15.08
C VAL A 88 -30.27 48.58 -14.70
N VAL A 89 -29.17 49.09 -14.11
CA VAL A 89 -28.44 50.36 -14.43
C VAL A 89 -27.93 51.10 -13.16
N GLU A 90 -26.62 51.30 -13.16
CA GLU A 90 -25.69 52.10 -12.33
C GLU A 90 -25.78 53.65 -12.61
N PRO A 91 -24.83 54.56 -12.25
CA PRO A 91 -24.05 54.84 -11.03
C PRO A 91 -23.86 56.39 -10.74
N LYS A 92 -22.91 56.75 -9.84
CA LYS A 92 -22.01 57.97 -9.73
C LYS A 92 -22.20 58.97 -8.57
N ARG A 93 -21.14 59.18 -7.75
CA ARG A 93 -20.18 60.35 -7.63
C ARG A 93 -20.51 61.20 -6.38
N ASP A 94 -19.64 61.94 -5.67
CA ASP A 94 -18.24 62.42 -5.77
C ASP A 94 -17.84 63.12 -4.42
N VAL A 95 -16.52 63.20 -4.09
CA VAL A 95 -15.71 64.34 -3.49
C VAL A 95 -16.09 64.93 -2.09
N GLY A 96 -15.23 65.40 -1.15
CA GLY A 96 -13.76 65.63 -0.97
C GLY A 96 -13.48 66.51 0.30
N GLU A 97 -12.21 66.57 0.76
CA GLU A 97 -11.44 67.63 1.52
C GLU A 97 -12.00 68.27 2.83
N ASP A 98 -11.31 68.81 3.85
CA ASP A 98 -9.95 68.87 4.44
C ASP A 98 -10.05 69.69 5.78
N ALA A 99 -8.99 69.65 6.62
CA ALA A 99 -8.53 70.68 7.60
C ALA A 99 -8.86 70.64 9.13
N GLU A 100 -7.95 71.29 9.87
CA GLU A 100 -7.45 71.15 11.26
C GLU A 100 -8.23 71.88 12.39
N GLU A 101 -8.04 71.47 13.66
CA GLU A 101 -7.50 72.28 14.81
C GLU A 101 -7.72 71.62 16.21
N ARG A 102 -6.89 72.04 17.17
CA ARG A 102 -6.68 71.53 18.55
C ARG A 102 -7.58 72.21 19.61
N GLU A 103 -7.89 71.51 20.72
CA GLU A 103 -7.51 71.83 22.13
C GLU A 103 -8.35 71.08 23.20
N GLU A 104 -7.63 70.58 24.24
CA GLU A 104 -7.98 70.37 25.69
C GLU A 104 -9.21 69.52 26.09
N GLU A 105 -9.28 68.69 27.14
CA GLU A 105 -8.49 68.40 28.35
C GLU A 105 -9.03 67.11 29.04
N ASN A 106 -8.27 66.57 30.00
CA ASN A 106 -8.63 65.69 31.14
C ASN A 106 -8.65 64.12 31.06
N ARG A 107 -7.59 63.56 31.66
CA ARG A 107 -7.52 62.54 32.74
C ARG A 107 -8.37 61.26 32.66
N GLY A 108 -7.67 60.13 32.61
CA GLY A 108 -8.14 58.82 33.09
C GLY A 108 -7.21 57.71 32.63
N GLU A 109 -6.45 57.11 33.55
CA GLU A 109 -5.64 55.90 33.33
C GLU A 109 -6.57 54.72 33.02
N ASP A 110 -6.34 54.00 31.93
CA ASP A 110 -6.63 52.56 31.74
C ASP A 110 -5.99 52.14 30.39
N GLU A 111 -4.74 51.65 30.43
CA GLU A 111 -4.13 50.96 29.29
C GLU A 111 -4.69 49.52 29.21
N ASP A 112 -5.76 49.36 28.43
CA ASP A 112 -6.20 48.05 27.95
C ASP A 112 -5.15 47.51 26.96
N GLU A 113 -4.29 46.57 27.41
CA GLU A 113 -3.49 45.75 26.49
C GLU A 113 -4.46 44.86 25.67
N GLU A 114 -4.67 45.20 24.40
CA GLU A 114 -5.40 44.37 23.43
C GLU A 114 -4.76 42.97 23.35
N VAL A 115 -5.48 42.00 23.90
CA VAL A 115 -5.16 40.59 23.74
C VAL A 115 -5.81 40.10 22.45
N GLU A 116 -5.04 39.93 21.38
CA GLU A 116 -5.52 39.28 20.15
C GLU A 116 -5.91 37.82 20.47
N GLU A 117 -7.23 37.59 20.53
CA GLU A 117 -7.82 36.28 20.72
C GLU A 117 -8.23 35.69 19.37
N PHE A 118 -7.76 34.49 19.05
CA PHE A 118 -8.15 33.80 17.82
C PHE A 118 -8.64 32.39 18.11
N ARG A 119 -9.51 31.87 17.24
CA ARG A 119 -10.19 30.58 17.42
C ARG A 119 -9.65 29.53 16.47
N ILE A 120 -9.26 28.36 17.03
CA ILE A 120 -8.96 27.15 16.26
C ILE A 120 -9.98 26.09 16.67
N LEU A 121 -10.69 25.52 15.68
CA LEU A 121 -11.71 24.48 15.89
C LEU A 121 -12.74 24.84 16.97
N GLY A 122 -13.19 26.10 16.98
CA GLY A 122 -14.23 26.59 17.90
C GLY A 122 -13.76 26.92 19.32
N HIS A 123 -12.47 26.77 19.63
CA HIS A 123 -11.91 27.08 20.95
C HIS A 123 -11.11 28.39 20.89
N SER A 124 -11.40 29.29 21.82
CA SER A 124 -10.73 30.60 21.97
C SER A 124 -9.34 30.43 22.57
N MET A 125 -8.33 31.06 21.96
CA MET A 125 -6.93 30.98 22.35
C MET A 125 -6.36 32.39 22.49
N CYS A 126 -5.50 32.58 23.50
CA CYS A 126 -4.83 33.84 23.81
C CYS A 126 -3.30 33.66 23.82
N LEU A 127 -2.56 34.57 23.18
CA LEU A 127 -1.10 34.61 23.22
C LEU A 127 -0.61 35.40 24.43
N LYS A 128 -0.12 34.71 25.47
CA LYS A 128 0.64 35.36 26.56
C LYS A 128 2.13 35.38 26.24
N ARG A 129 2.70 36.58 26.00
CA ARG A 129 4.16 36.76 26.07
C ARG A 129 4.60 36.87 27.52
N ARG A 130 5.56 36.04 27.92
CA ARG A 130 6.13 36.05 29.27
C ARG A 130 7.12 37.22 29.40
N ARG A 131 6.79 38.23 30.21
CA ARG A 131 7.74 39.24 30.69
C ARG A 131 8.34 38.72 32.00
N ASP A 132 9.61 38.32 31.98
CA ASP A 132 10.35 38.06 33.21
C ASP A 132 10.71 39.42 33.85
N ARG A 133 10.13 39.71 35.02
CA ARG A 133 10.58 40.80 35.90
C ARG A 133 11.68 40.25 36.80
N GLU A 134 12.89 40.80 36.67
CA GLU A 134 13.98 40.64 37.62
C GLU A 134 13.59 41.29 38.95
N ASP A 135 13.70 40.55 40.06
CA ASP A 135 14.05 41.08 41.37
C ASP A 135 14.41 39.94 42.33
N SER A 136 15.70 39.75 42.55
CA SER A 136 16.34 39.51 43.87
C SER A 136 17.68 38.79 43.71
N VAL A 137 18.72 39.50 44.16
CA VAL A 137 20.11 39.06 44.23
C VAL A 137 20.25 37.94 45.27
N SER A 138 20.79 36.79 44.88
CA SER A 138 21.56 35.95 45.80
C SER A 138 22.77 35.36 45.08
N SER A 139 23.94 35.58 45.66
CA SER A 139 25.22 35.17 45.12
C SER A 139 25.33 33.65 45.13
N SER A 140 25.41 33.04 43.94
CA SER A 140 26.27 31.88 43.74
C SER A 140 26.89 32.03 42.36
N THR A 141 28.20 32.25 42.33
CA THR A 141 29.02 32.09 41.12
C THR A 141 29.05 30.61 40.75
N ALA A 142 27.94 30.09 40.24
CA ALA A 142 27.98 28.96 39.34
C ALA A 142 28.49 29.51 38.02
N LEU A 143 29.75 29.19 37.70
CA LEU A 143 30.36 29.45 36.41
C LEU A 143 29.46 28.78 35.36
N ALA A 144 28.50 29.53 34.81
CA ALA A 144 27.76 29.12 33.63
C ALA A 144 28.82 28.90 32.57
N LYS A 145 29.11 27.64 32.24
CA LYS A 145 29.91 27.29 31.08
C LYS A 145 29.18 27.91 29.89
N ARG A 146 29.60 29.11 29.50
CA ARG A 146 29.37 29.61 28.14
C ARG A 146 29.96 28.55 27.25
N VAL A 147 29.10 27.69 26.70
CA VAL A 147 29.47 26.85 25.58
C VAL A 147 29.80 27.85 24.47
N PHE A 148 31.09 28.16 24.34
CA PHE A 148 31.58 28.82 23.14
C PHE A 148 31.25 27.87 22.00
N PHE A 149 30.16 28.14 21.28
CA PHE A 149 30.00 27.63 19.95
C PHE A 149 31.17 28.22 19.16
N ASP A 150 32.17 27.39 18.88
CA ASP A 150 33.17 27.73 17.90
C ASP A 150 32.42 28.06 16.60
N SER A 151 32.39 29.35 16.25
CA SER A 151 31.69 29.85 15.06
C SER A 151 32.48 29.56 13.78
N SER A 152 33.64 28.91 13.90
CA SER A 152 34.44 28.48 12.76
C SER A 152 33.60 27.64 11.79
N MET A 153 33.88 27.82 10.50
CA MET A 153 33.22 27.04 9.47
C MET A 153 33.46 25.54 9.65
N GLU A 154 34.62 25.13 10.18
CA GLU A 154 34.92 23.73 10.44
C GLU A 154 34.17 23.16 11.64
N ALA A 155 33.95 23.92 12.71
CA ALA A 155 33.08 23.47 13.80
C ALA A 155 31.64 23.28 13.34
N ARG A 156 31.10 24.21 12.52
CA ARG A 156 29.76 24.07 11.95
C ARG A 156 29.65 22.88 10.99
N LYS A 157 30.65 22.68 10.10
CA LYS A 157 30.71 21.47 9.25
C LYS A 157 30.85 20.20 10.08
N GLY A 158 31.66 20.25 11.14
CA GLY A 158 31.85 19.16 12.08
C GLY A 158 30.53 18.76 12.72
N ALA A 159 29.74 19.73 13.21
CA ALA A 159 28.41 19.48 13.75
C ALA A 159 27.47 18.82 12.73
N VAL A 160 27.42 19.32 11.49
CA VAL A 160 26.59 18.71 10.43
C VAL A 160 27.02 17.28 10.12
N ARG A 161 28.32 17.03 9.94
CA ARG A 161 28.86 15.68 9.69
C ARG A 161 28.56 14.74 10.86
N ALA A 162 28.63 15.27 12.09
CA ALA A 162 28.47 14.49 13.31
C ALA A 162 27.07 13.87 13.44
N TRP A 163 26.01 14.44 12.87
CA TRP A 163 24.68 13.81 12.84
C TRP A 163 24.29 13.30 11.45
N GLY A 164 24.64 14.02 10.38
CA GLY A 164 24.21 13.70 9.01
C GLY A 164 24.98 12.57 8.32
N ASN A 165 26.19 12.22 8.79
CA ASN A 165 27.04 11.20 8.17
C ASN A 165 27.31 9.99 9.08
N GLN A 166 26.58 9.84 10.19
CA GLN A 166 26.76 8.67 11.04
C GLN A 166 26.25 7.42 10.33
N PRO A 167 27.00 6.30 10.36
CA PRO A 167 26.47 5.03 9.87
C PRO A 167 25.34 4.55 10.78
N LEU A 168 24.34 3.86 10.22
CA LEU A 168 23.14 3.41 10.94
C LEU A 168 23.47 2.69 12.25
N ARG A 169 24.48 1.82 12.27
CA ARG A 169 24.91 1.09 13.48
C ARG A 169 25.28 1.98 14.67
N LEU A 170 25.70 3.22 14.42
CA LEU A 170 26.06 4.20 15.46
C LEU A 170 24.90 5.17 15.72
N ALA A 171 24.22 5.61 14.65
CA ALA A 171 23.11 6.56 14.74
C ALA A 171 21.90 5.95 15.47
N ASP A 172 21.59 4.68 15.17
CA ASP A 172 20.48 3.94 15.75
C ASP A 172 20.81 2.43 15.85
N PRO A 173 21.49 2.02 16.95
CA PRO A 173 21.84 0.61 17.17
C PRO A 173 20.62 -0.31 17.31
N GLU A 174 19.48 0.21 17.76
CA GLU A 174 18.26 -0.59 17.95
C GLU A 174 17.67 -1.00 16.61
N ILE A 175 17.48 -0.05 15.70
CA ILE A 175 17.02 -0.31 14.34
C ILE A 175 18.03 -1.18 13.58
N PHE A 176 19.33 -0.92 13.72
CA PHE A 176 20.37 -1.76 13.13
C PHE A 176 20.22 -3.23 13.53
N ASN A 177 20.04 -3.51 14.83
CA ASN A 177 19.88 -4.87 15.34
C ASN A 177 18.59 -5.55 14.87
N ILE A 178 17.50 -4.78 14.70
CA ILE A 178 16.24 -5.32 14.16
C ILE A 178 16.40 -5.67 12.67
N MET A 179 17.05 -4.80 11.89
CA MET A 179 17.32 -5.04 10.47
C MET A 179 18.22 -6.26 10.27
N ASP A 180 19.23 -6.46 11.12
CA ASP A 180 20.10 -7.63 11.03
C ASP A 180 19.38 -8.94 11.36
N LYS A 181 18.46 -8.92 12.34
CA LYS A 181 17.57 -10.07 12.61
C LYS A 181 16.70 -10.44 11.40
N GLU A 182 16.15 -9.44 10.69
CA GLU A 182 15.36 -9.71 9.47
C GLU A 182 16.23 -10.26 8.33
N LYS A 183 17.46 -9.75 8.15
CA LYS A 183 18.41 -10.33 7.19
C LYS A 183 18.66 -11.81 7.47
N LEU A 184 18.92 -12.16 8.74
CA LEU A 184 19.13 -13.54 9.15
C LEU A 184 17.88 -14.40 8.94
N ARG A 185 16.68 -13.87 9.23
CA ARG A 185 15.40 -14.57 8.99
C ARG A 185 15.24 -14.94 7.52
N GLN A 186 15.50 -14.00 6.61
CA GLN A 186 15.44 -14.23 5.16
C GLN A 186 16.44 -15.28 4.68
N CYS A 187 17.64 -15.31 5.27
CA CYS A 187 18.69 -16.27 4.89
C CYS A 187 18.41 -17.68 5.38
N LYS A 188 17.89 -17.81 6.60
CA LYS A 188 17.70 -19.10 7.27
C LYS A 188 16.35 -19.75 6.97
N GLY A 189 15.41 -19.02 6.38
CA GLY A 189 14.07 -19.52 6.05
C GLY A 189 13.92 -20.05 4.63
N ILE A 190 12.86 -20.81 4.42
CA ILE A 190 12.31 -21.14 3.10
C ILE A 190 11.17 -20.15 2.82
N GLU A 191 11.41 -19.21 1.92
CA GLU A 191 10.47 -18.12 1.60
C GLU A 191 9.57 -18.49 0.42
N LEU A 192 8.30 -18.77 0.72
CA LEU A 192 7.29 -19.29 -0.21
C LEU A 192 6.11 -18.34 -0.43
N ILE A 193 6.16 -17.11 0.09
CA ILE A 193 5.15 -16.10 -0.24
C ILE A 193 5.29 -15.76 -1.72
N ALA A 194 4.27 -16.09 -2.52
CA ALA A 194 4.30 -15.95 -3.98
C ALA A 194 4.54 -14.52 -4.51
N SER A 195 4.33 -13.51 -3.66
CA SER A 195 4.52 -12.09 -3.97
C SER A 195 5.84 -11.50 -3.45
N GLU A 196 6.69 -12.31 -2.85
CA GLU A 196 8.01 -11.90 -2.36
C GLU A 196 9.12 -12.35 -3.30
N ASN A 197 10.24 -11.61 -3.23
CA ASN A 197 11.45 -11.89 -3.96
C ASN A 197 12.63 -11.13 -3.32
N PHE A 198 13.85 -11.47 -3.71
CA PHE A 198 15.06 -10.80 -3.25
C PHE A 198 15.68 -9.97 -4.37
N VAL A 199 15.88 -8.68 -4.12
CA VAL A 199 16.47 -7.75 -5.09
C VAL A 199 17.99 -7.90 -5.14
N CYS A 200 18.62 -7.42 -6.21
CA CYS A 200 20.08 -7.39 -6.28
C CYS A 200 20.67 -6.23 -5.47
N ARG A 201 21.96 -6.31 -5.14
CA ARG A 201 22.68 -5.29 -4.35
C ARG A 201 22.59 -3.89 -4.97
N ALA A 202 22.73 -3.79 -6.29
CA ALA A 202 22.66 -2.52 -7.01
C ALA A 202 21.28 -1.82 -6.86
N VAL A 203 20.18 -2.58 -6.75
CA VAL A 203 18.84 -2.03 -6.47
C VAL A 203 18.80 -1.44 -5.06
N MET A 204 19.40 -2.10 -4.06
CA MET A 204 19.44 -1.57 -2.69
C MET A 204 20.34 -0.34 -2.56
N GLU A 205 21.48 -0.33 -3.25
CA GLU A 205 22.38 0.83 -3.29
C GLU A 205 21.69 2.07 -3.90
N ALA A 206 20.91 1.89 -4.98
CA ALA A 206 20.14 2.98 -5.56
C ALA A 206 19.00 3.46 -4.65
N LEU A 207 18.31 2.56 -3.96
CA LEU A 207 17.25 2.91 -3.00
C LEU A 207 17.77 3.75 -1.82
N GLY A 208 18.98 3.44 -1.32
CA GLY A 208 19.63 4.17 -0.22
C GLY A 208 20.49 5.37 -0.65
N SER A 209 20.25 5.94 -1.84
CA SER A 209 21.08 7.00 -2.42
C SER A 209 20.54 8.42 -2.16
N SER A 210 21.35 9.42 -2.52
CA SER A 210 21.01 10.85 -2.42
C SER A 210 19.81 11.27 -3.28
N LEU A 211 19.35 10.42 -4.20
CA LEU A 211 18.17 10.68 -5.02
C LEU A 211 16.90 10.87 -4.18
N THR A 212 16.87 10.34 -2.96
CA THR A 212 15.76 10.57 -2.01
C THR A 212 15.57 12.04 -1.63
N ASN A 213 16.57 12.90 -1.86
CA ASN A 213 16.53 14.31 -1.46
C ASN A 213 15.85 15.21 -2.51
N LYS A 214 15.71 14.75 -3.76
CA LYS A 214 15.29 15.62 -4.86
C LYS A 214 13.78 15.56 -5.08
N TYR A 215 13.15 16.73 -5.03
CA TYR A 215 11.76 16.93 -5.43
C TYR A 215 11.64 17.18 -6.94
N SER A 216 10.79 16.45 -7.65
CA SER A 216 10.73 16.46 -9.12
C SER A 216 9.31 16.32 -9.69
N GLU A 217 8.34 17.02 -9.11
CA GLU A 217 6.96 17.03 -9.63
C GLU A 217 6.87 17.43 -11.10
N GLY A 218 5.92 16.81 -11.81
CA GLY A 218 5.77 16.89 -13.26
C GLY A 218 6.44 15.73 -13.99
N MET A 219 6.56 15.87 -15.30
CA MET A 219 7.21 14.90 -16.20
C MET A 219 8.59 15.42 -16.65
N PRO A 220 9.50 14.55 -17.12
CA PRO A 220 10.78 14.99 -17.70
C PRO A 220 10.60 16.11 -18.74
N GLY A 221 11.40 17.17 -18.64
CA GLY A 221 11.29 18.38 -19.48
C GLY A 221 10.14 19.34 -19.13
N GLN A 222 9.21 18.95 -18.25
CA GLN A 222 8.06 19.75 -17.81
C GLN A 222 7.91 19.67 -16.28
N ARG A 223 8.98 20.06 -15.56
CA ARG A 223 9.03 20.02 -14.10
C ARG A 223 8.56 21.32 -13.47
N TYR A 224 7.95 21.21 -12.30
CA TYR A 224 7.53 22.36 -11.49
C TYR A 224 8.70 23.02 -10.73
N TYR A 225 9.82 22.30 -10.60
CA TYR A 225 11.01 22.76 -9.89
C TYR A 225 12.25 22.65 -10.79
N GLY A 226 13.22 23.55 -10.56
CA GLY A 226 14.55 23.47 -11.18
C GLY A 226 15.43 22.34 -10.64
N GLY A 227 16.61 22.18 -11.25
CA GLY A 227 17.65 21.24 -10.79
C GLY A 227 17.38 19.76 -11.08
N ASN A 228 16.51 19.45 -12.05
CA ASN A 228 16.08 18.08 -12.38
C ASN A 228 16.82 17.45 -13.58
N GLN A 229 17.89 18.07 -14.10
CA GLN A 229 18.63 17.55 -15.27
C GLN A 229 18.90 16.04 -15.19
N TYR A 230 19.55 15.58 -14.12
CA TYR A 230 19.90 14.16 -13.96
C TYR A 230 18.72 13.29 -13.50
N ILE A 231 17.70 13.89 -12.89
CA ILE A 231 16.46 13.17 -12.56
C ILE A 231 15.69 12.82 -13.83
N ASP A 232 15.63 13.76 -14.77
CA ASP A 232 15.00 13.56 -16.09
C ASP A 232 15.74 12.48 -16.88
N GLU A 233 17.08 12.49 -16.89
CA GLU A 233 17.88 11.42 -17.51
C GLU A 233 17.57 10.04 -16.90
N ILE A 234 17.47 9.95 -15.56
CA ILE A 234 17.15 8.70 -14.86
C ILE A 234 15.74 8.21 -15.21
N GLU A 235 14.75 9.10 -15.20
CA GLU A 235 13.36 8.74 -15.43
C GLU A 235 13.12 8.34 -16.89
N LEU A 236 13.67 9.09 -17.85
CA LEU A 236 13.61 8.74 -19.28
C LEU A 236 14.25 7.38 -19.54
N LEU A 237 15.44 7.13 -18.97
CA LEU A 237 16.11 5.84 -19.09
C LEU A 237 15.30 4.70 -18.46
N CYS A 238 14.59 4.97 -17.36
CA CYS A 238 13.70 4.00 -16.73
C CYS A 238 12.53 3.64 -17.65
N CYS A 239 11.89 4.65 -18.26
CA CYS A 239 10.81 4.46 -19.23
C CYS A 239 11.27 3.67 -20.45
N ASP A 240 12.41 4.01 -21.05
CA ASP A 240 12.98 3.31 -22.21
C ASP A 240 13.25 1.84 -21.89
N ARG A 241 13.86 1.57 -20.72
CA ARG A 241 14.13 0.20 -20.27
C ARG A 241 12.84 -0.56 -19.95
N ALA A 242 11.80 0.11 -19.47
CA ALA A 242 10.51 -0.52 -19.23
C ALA A 242 9.89 -0.99 -20.54
N LEU A 243 9.81 -0.12 -21.55
CA LEU A 243 9.29 -0.49 -22.87
C LEU A 243 10.14 -1.61 -23.50
N ALA A 244 11.47 -1.50 -23.45
CA ALA A 244 12.37 -2.52 -24.00
C ALA A 244 12.25 -3.89 -23.30
N ALA A 245 12.14 -3.92 -21.96
CA ALA A 245 11.99 -5.15 -21.18
C ALA A 245 10.72 -5.94 -21.52
N PHE A 246 9.67 -5.27 -22.00
CA PHE A 246 8.42 -5.90 -22.44
C PHE A 246 8.29 -5.98 -23.97
N GLY A 247 9.34 -5.61 -24.72
CA GLY A 247 9.36 -5.66 -26.19
C GLY A 247 8.37 -4.71 -26.86
N LEU A 248 8.13 -3.54 -26.26
CA LEU A 248 7.14 -2.57 -26.71
C LEU A 248 7.80 -1.44 -27.51
N SER A 249 7.14 -1.01 -28.59
CA SER A 249 7.52 0.19 -29.34
C SER A 249 6.97 1.45 -28.64
N SER A 250 7.80 2.48 -28.53
CA SER A 250 7.42 3.79 -27.99
C SER A 250 6.38 4.55 -28.82
N GLU A 251 6.19 4.16 -30.09
CA GLU A 251 5.14 4.71 -30.95
C GLU A 251 3.75 4.22 -30.55
N SER A 252 3.65 2.97 -30.11
CA SER A 252 2.38 2.30 -29.80
C SER A 252 2.10 2.20 -28.31
N TRP A 253 3.12 2.42 -27.46
CA TRP A 253 3.02 2.30 -26.01
C TRP A 253 3.79 3.41 -25.31
N GLY A 254 3.16 3.99 -24.30
CA GLY A 254 3.81 4.82 -23.29
C GLY A 254 3.86 4.11 -21.94
N VAL A 255 4.63 4.68 -21.03
CA VAL A 255 4.78 4.15 -19.67
C VAL A 255 4.94 5.27 -18.67
N ASN A 256 4.29 5.14 -17.50
CA ASN A 256 4.50 5.97 -16.33
C ASN A 256 5.10 5.11 -15.20
N VAL A 257 6.28 5.50 -14.73
CA VAL A 257 7.09 4.78 -13.74
C VAL A 257 7.03 5.39 -12.34
N GLN A 258 6.24 6.44 -12.15
CA GLN A 258 6.12 7.18 -10.88
C GLN A 258 5.15 6.58 -9.83
N PRO A 259 4.22 5.63 -10.10
CA PRO A 259 3.32 5.15 -9.06
C PRO A 259 4.04 4.50 -7.88
N TYR A 260 3.68 4.90 -6.65
CA TYR A 260 4.29 4.36 -5.42
C TYR A 260 3.99 2.88 -5.15
N SER A 261 2.96 2.32 -5.79
CA SER A 261 2.60 0.90 -5.70
C SER A 261 1.67 0.52 -6.87
N CYS A 262 1.40 -0.77 -7.07
CA CYS A 262 0.36 -1.16 -8.05
C CYS A 262 -1.05 -0.71 -7.62
N THR A 263 -1.34 -0.63 -6.31
CA THR A 263 -2.63 -0.11 -5.85
C THR A 263 -2.81 1.35 -6.26
N SER A 264 -1.78 2.18 -6.12
CA SER A 264 -1.83 3.57 -6.60
C SER A 264 -1.82 3.65 -8.13
N ALA A 265 -1.10 2.74 -8.82
CA ALA A 265 -1.12 2.64 -10.28
C ALA A 265 -2.54 2.33 -10.82
N ASN A 266 -3.18 1.30 -10.27
CA ASN A 266 -4.55 0.92 -10.62
C ASN A 266 -5.53 2.06 -10.33
N PHE A 267 -5.40 2.70 -9.16
CA PHE A 267 -6.27 3.81 -8.80
C PHE A 267 -6.08 5.03 -9.70
N ALA A 268 -4.85 5.34 -10.13
CA ALA A 268 -4.57 6.39 -11.11
C ALA A 268 -5.19 6.11 -12.48
N VAL A 269 -5.16 4.86 -12.94
CA VAL A 269 -5.87 4.46 -14.17
C VAL A 269 -7.37 4.71 -14.04
N TYR A 270 -7.97 4.30 -12.92
CA TYR A 270 -9.41 4.52 -12.71
C TYR A 270 -9.73 6.01 -12.66
N THR A 271 -9.01 6.79 -11.85
CA THR A 271 -9.24 8.24 -11.71
C THR A 271 -9.01 9.01 -13.01
N GLY A 272 -8.04 8.59 -13.84
CA GLY A 272 -7.77 9.26 -15.12
C GLY A 272 -8.82 8.98 -16.20
N LEU A 273 -9.52 7.85 -16.12
CA LEU A 273 -10.37 7.36 -17.21
C LEU A 273 -11.85 7.25 -16.84
N LEU A 274 -12.18 7.33 -15.55
CA LEU A 274 -13.52 7.15 -15.02
C LEU A 274 -13.95 8.36 -14.19
N LEU A 275 -15.25 8.59 -14.14
CA LEU A 275 -15.87 9.46 -13.16
C LEU A 275 -16.22 8.65 -11.89
N PRO A 276 -16.35 9.28 -10.71
CA PRO A 276 -16.89 8.62 -9.54
C PRO A 276 -18.24 7.97 -9.83
N GLY A 277 -18.43 6.73 -9.37
CA GLY A 277 -19.64 5.92 -9.62
C GLY A 277 -19.65 5.16 -10.95
N ASP A 278 -18.70 5.41 -11.85
CA ASP A 278 -18.54 4.57 -13.05
C ASP A 278 -18.23 3.12 -12.68
N ARG A 279 -18.54 2.23 -13.62
CA ARG A 279 -18.57 0.79 -13.39
C ARG A 279 -17.23 0.13 -13.72
N ILE A 280 -16.73 -0.71 -12.81
CA ILE A 280 -15.57 -1.57 -13.02
C ILE A 280 -15.91 -3.03 -12.77
N MET A 281 -15.20 -3.93 -13.44
CA MET A 281 -15.42 -5.37 -13.31
C MET A 281 -14.07 -6.08 -13.22
N GLY A 282 -13.83 -6.78 -12.11
CA GLY A 282 -12.57 -7.49 -11.85
C GLY A 282 -12.79 -8.89 -11.29
N LEU A 283 -11.74 -9.70 -11.22
CA LEU A 283 -11.84 -11.03 -10.61
C LEU A 283 -12.12 -10.89 -9.11
N ASP A 284 -13.08 -11.66 -8.61
CA ASP A 284 -13.38 -11.76 -7.18
C ASP A 284 -12.15 -12.19 -6.37
N THR A 285 -11.93 -11.60 -5.19
CA THR A 285 -10.73 -11.87 -4.38
C THR A 285 -10.64 -13.31 -3.91
N LEU A 286 -11.79 -13.95 -3.65
CA LEU A 286 -11.85 -15.37 -3.29
C LEU A 286 -11.64 -16.30 -4.51
N SER A 287 -11.91 -15.78 -5.70
CA SER A 287 -11.60 -16.43 -6.98
C SER A 287 -10.16 -16.18 -7.43
N GLY A 288 -9.38 -15.37 -6.69
CA GLY A 288 -7.97 -15.11 -6.94
C GLY A 288 -7.63 -13.68 -7.37
N GLY A 289 -8.59 -12.76 -7.43
CA GLY A 289 -8.38 -11.36 -7.77
C GLY A 289 -7.62 -10.56 -6.70
N ASN A 290 -7.30 -9.30 -7.02
CA ASN A 290 -6.68 -8.38 -6.06
C ASN A 290 -7.72 -7.44 -5.43
N SER A 291 -7.48 -7.00 -4.20
CA SER A 291 -8.38 -6.05 -3.53
C SER A 291 -8.57 -4.74 -4.30
N SER A 292 -7.55 -4.25 -5.02
CA SER A 292 -7.61 -3.03 -5.83
C SER A 292 -8.49 -3.16 -7.09
N HIS A 293 -9.01 -4.35 -7.39
CA HIS A 293 -9.93 -4.58 -8.52
C HIS A 293 -11.41 -4.37 -8.12
N GLY A 294 -11.66 -3.63 -7.03
CA GLY A 294 -13.01 -3.30 -6.58
C GLY A 294 -13.59 -4.27 -5.56
N HIS A 295 -12.81 -4.70 -4.56
CA HIS A 295 -13.26 -5.64 -3.54
C HIS A 295 -14.24 -5.04 -2.51
N TYR A 296 -15.35 -5.75 -2.30
CA TYR A 296 -16.28 -5.58 -1.19
C TYR A 296 -16.61 -6.95 -0.57
N THR A 297 -17.03 -6.98 0.69
CA THR A 297 -17.39 -8.23 1.39
C THR A 297 -18.76 -8.76 0.94
N PRO A 298 -19.08 -10.05 1.17
CA PRO A 298 -20.43 -10.59 0.92
C PRO A 298 -21.56 -9.84 1.65
N SER A 299 -21.26 -9.16 2.76
CA SER A 299 -22.21 -8.30 3.49
C SER A 299 -22.41 -6.92 2.86
N GLY A 300 -21.82 -6.66 1.68
CA GLY A 300 -21.89 -5.36 0.99
C GLY A 300 -20.92 -4.30 1.52
N ARG A 301 -20.05 -4.62 2.48
CA ARG A 301 -19.07 -3.64 3.00
C ARG A 301 -17.99 -3.41 1.95
N LYS A 302 -17.89 -2.18 1.44
CA LYS A 302 -16.81 -1.72 0.56
C LYS A 302 -15.47 -1.75 1.31
N VAL A 303 -14.46 -2.43 0.76
CA VAL A 303 -13.14 -2.65 1.42
C VAL A 303 -12.02 -1.89 0.72
N SER A 304 -12.07 -1.84 -0.62
CA SER A 304 -11.05 -1.19 -1.42
C SER A 304 -11.44 0.25 -1.78
N GLY A 305 -10.45 1.13 -1.98
CA GLY A 305 -10.69 2.46 -2.54
C GLY A 305 -11.45 2.38 -3.87
N ALA A 306 -11.09 1.43 -4.73
CA ALA A 306 -11.78 1.18 -5.99
C ALA A 306 -13.29 0.92 -5.79
N SER A 307 -13.69 0.06 -4.84
CA SER A 307 -15.12 -0.18 -4.54
C SER A 307 -15.83 0.97 -3.85
N ILE A 308 -15.08 1.89 -3.22
CA ILE A 308 -15.63 3.07 -2.55
C ILE A 308 -16.01 4.13 -3.59
N PHE A 309 -15.08 4.46 -4.49
CA PHE A 309 -15.24 5.54 -5.46
C PHE A 309 -15.89 5.10 -6.77
N PHE A 310 -15.82 3.81 -7.12
CA PHE A 310 -16.39 3.24 -8.35
C PHE A 310 -17.34 2.09 -8.02
N GLU A 311 -18.30 1.84 -8.91
CA GLU A 311 -19.25 0.75 -8.76
C GLU A 311 -18.65 -0.54 -9.31
N SER A 312 -18.41 -1.50 -8.42
CA SER A 312 -17.72 -2.75 -8.77
C SER A 312 -18.70 -3.92 -8.82
N LEU A 313 -18.58 -4.76 -9.84
CA LEU A 313 -19.21 -6.08 -9.89
C LEU A 313 -18.15 -7.13 -10.24
N PRO A 314 -17.88 -8.14 -9.38
CA PRO A 314 -16.84 -9.11 -9.67
C PRO A 314 -17.32 -10.25 -10.57
N TYR A 315 -16.44 -10.73 -11.45
CA TYR A 315 -16.56 -12.07 -12.06
C TYR A 315 -15.80 -13.10 -11.24
N LYS A 316 -16.09 -14.39 -11.49
CA LYS A 316 -15.63 -15.49 -10.64
C LYS A 316 -15.04 -16.62 -11.46
N VAL A 317 -14.33 -17.50 -10.76
CA VAL A 317 -14.01 -18.82 -11.30
C VAL A 317 -15.23 -19.74 -11.22
N ASN A 318 -15.29 -20.73 -12.10
CA ASN A 318 -16.17 -21.86 -11.98
C ASN A 318 -15.77 -22.67 -10.72
N PRO A 319 -16.66 -22.89 -9.74
CA PRO A 319 -16.31 -23.55 -8.47
C PRO A 319 -15.85 -25.01 -8.63
N GLN A 320 -16.24 -25.69 -9.71
CA GLN A 320 -15.89 -27.09 -9.95
C GLN A 320 -14.51 -27.23 -10.59
N THR A 321 -14.19 -26.38 -11.57
CA THR A 321 -12.93 -26.46 -12.32
C THR A 321 -11.83 -25.56 -11.74
N GLY A 322 -12.22 -24.46 -11.09
CA GLY A 322 -11.33 -23.41 -10.61
C GLY A 322 -10.80 -22.47 -11.70
N TYR A 323 -11.27 -22.58 -12.94
CA TYR A 323 -10.92 -21.68 -14.04
C TYR A 323 -11.88 -20.50 -14.11
N VAL A 324 -11.45 -19.35 -14.64
CA VAL A 324 -12.36 -18.21 -14.87
C VAL A 324 -13.54 -18.67 -15.74
N ASP A 325 -14.76 -18.37 -15.29
CA ASP A 325 -15.97 -18.66 -16.04
C ASP A 325 -16.22 -17.54 -17.05
N TYR A 326 -15.62 -17.65 -18.23
CA TYR A 326 -15.66 -16.60 -19.26
C TYR A 326 -17.07 -16.37 -19.82
N ASP A 327 -17.93 -17.39 -19.82
CA ASP A 327 -19.30 -17.27 -20.32
C ASP A 327 -20.16 -16.50 -19.32
N LYS A 328 -20.04 -16.81 -18.02
CA LYS A 328 -20.68 -16.01 -16.97
C LYS A 328 -20.10 -14.60 -16.83
N LEU A 329 -18.82 -14.43 -17.13
CA LEU A 329 -18.22 -13.10 -17.26
C LEU A 329 -18.87 -12.33 -18.42
N GLU A 330 -19.02 -12.93 -19.60
CA GLU A 330 -19.66 -12.27 -20.74
C GLU A 330 -21.11 -11.85 -20.42
N GLU A 331 -21.92 -12.77 -19.91
CA GLU A 331 -23.31 -12.52 -19.49
C GLU A 331 -23.40 -11.29 -18.57
N LYS A 332 -22.62 -11.29 -17.48
CA LYS A 332 -22.60 -10.20 -16.51
C LYS A 332 -22.06 -8.89 -17.09
N ALA A 333 -21.06 -8.95 -17.97
CA ALA A 333 -20.47 -7.74 -18.55
C ALA A 333 -21.45 -7.04 -19.51
N LEU A 334 -22.28 -7.80 -20.23
CA LEU A 334 -23.30 -7.25 -21.12
C LEU A 334 -24.45 -6.58 -20.36
N ASP A 335 -24.81 -7.11 -19.19
CA ASP A 335 -25.83 -6.53 -18.30
C ASP A 335 -25.28 -5.34 -17.51
N PHE A 336 -24.12 -5.51 -16.88
CA PHE A 336 -23.53 -4.51 -15.99
C PHE A 336 -22.84 -3.38 -16.74
N ARG A 337 -22.41 -3.58 -18.00
CA ARG A 337 -21.75 -2.55 -18.83
C ARG A 337 -20.61 -1.83 -18.11
N PRO A 338 -19.55 -2.54 -17.70
CA PRO A 338 -18.40 -1.90 -17.08
C PRO A 338 -17.70 -0.96 -18.08
N LYS A 339 -17.15 0.14 -17.58
CA LYS A 339 -16.27 1.02 -18.35
C LYS A 339 -14.86 0.46 -18.44
N ILE A 340 -14.40 -0.21 -17.38
CA ILE A 340 -13.14 -0.96 -17.37
C ILE A 340 -13.42 -2.42 -16.97
N LEU A 341 -13.00 -3.34 -17.85
CA LEU A 341 -12.89 -4.77 -17.53
C LEU A 341 -11.43 -5.06 -17.17
N ILE A 342 -11.22 -5.58 -15.96
CA ILE A 342 -9.90 -5.83 -15.38
C ILE A 342 -9.62 -7.33 -15.39
N CYS A 343 -8.51 -7.74 -16.00
CA CYS A 343 -7.95 -9.07 -15.86
C CYS A 343 -6.62 -9.03 -15.09
N GLY A 344 -6.11 -10.21 -14.70
CA GLY A 344 -4.99 -10.32 -13.76
C GLY A 344 -5.46 -10.58 -12.33
N GLY A 345 -4.55 -11.12 -11.50
CA GLY A 345 -4.93 -11.64 -10.19
C GLY A 345 -3.77 -11.86 -9.25
N SER A 346 -4.10 -12.04 -7.97
CA SER A 346 -3.14 -12.29 -6.89
C SER A 346 -2.90 -13.78 -6.64
N SER A 347 -3.90 -14.61 -6.91
CA SER A 347 -3.96 -16.01 -6.51
C SER A 347 -4.72 -16.83 -7.57
N TYR A 348 -4.32 -16.73 -8.83
CA TYR A 348 -4.86 -17.55 -9.93
C TYR A 348 -3.71 -18.36 -10.54
N PRO A 349 -3.72 -19.71 -10.47
CA PRO A 349 -2.58 -20.54 -10.85
C PRO A 349 -2.50 -20.87 -12.36
N ARG A 350 -3.37 -20.26 -13.18
CA ARG A 350 -3.52 -20.58 -14.61
C ARG A 350 -3.24 -19.36 -15.49
N GLU A 351 -3.02 -19.61 -16.77
CA GLU A 351 -2.92 -18.55 -17.78
C GLU A 351 -4.27 -17.87 -18.02
N TRP A 352 -4.22 -16.67 -18.58
CA TRP A 352 -5.38 -15.84 -18.91
C TRP A 352 -5.69 -15.93 -20.40
N ASP A 353 -6.97 -16.06 -20.74
CA ASP A 353 -7.43 -15.97 -22.13
C ASP A 353 -7.71 -14.50 -22.49
N TYR A 354 -6.63 -13.78 -22.82
CA TYR A 354 -6.71 -12.37 -23.18
C TYR A 354 -7.51 -12.12 -24.45
N ALA A 355 -7.52 -13.07 -25.39
CA ALA A 355 -8.30 -12.96 -26.62
C ALA A 355 -9.81 -12.99 -26.31
N ARG A 356 -10.24 -13.94 -25.46
CA ARG A 356 -11.63 -14.02 -24.98
C ARG A 356 -12.04 -12.76 -24.20
N LEU A 357 -11.17 -12.27 -23.33
CA LEU A 357 -11.40 -11.03 -22.58
C LEU A 357 -11.55 -9.81 -23.48
N ARG A 358 -10.71 -9.68 -24.52
CA ARG A 358 -10.81 -8.61 -25.52
C ARG A 358 -12.15 -8.65 -26.24
N GLN A 359 -12.59 -9.84 -26.68
CA GLN A 359 -13.90 -9.99 -27.32
C GLN A 359 -15.05 -9.53 -26.40
N ILE A 360 -15.01 -9.87 -25.11
CA ILE A 360 -16.03 -9.47 -24.14
C ILE A 360 -16.00 -7.96 -23.94
N ALA A 361 -14.82 -7.39 -23.73
CA ALA A 361 -14.64 -5.95 -23.56
C ALA A 361 -15.12 -5.17 -24.79
N ASP A 362 -14.87 -5.67 -26.01
CA ASP A 362 -15.40 -5.06 -27.24
C ASP A 362 -16.91 -5.10 -27.33
N LYS A 363 -17.54 -6.23 -26.95
CA LYS A 363 -19.01 -6.38 -26.97
C LYS A 363 -19.71 -5.44 -25.99
N CYS A 364 -19.15 -5.24 -24.80
CA CYS A 364 -19.74 -4.35 -23.80
C CYS A 364 -19.28 -2.89 -23.93
N GLY A 365 -18.23 -2.61 -24.72
CA GLY A 365 -17.66 -1.28 -24.93
C GLY A 365 -16.68 -0.83 -23.84
N ALA A 366 -16.06 -1.77 -23.14
CA ALA A 366 -15.13 -1.53 -22.04
C ALA A 366 -13.67 -1.38 -22.53
N ILE A 367 -12.91 -0.58 -21.78
CA ILE A 367 -11.44 -0.61 -21.80
C ILE A 367 -11.00 -1.93 -21.16
N LEU A 368 -10.08 -2.65 -21.80
CA LEU A 368 -9.49 -3.85 -21.22
C LEU A 368 -8.17 -3.48 -20.51
N MET A 369 -8.14 -3.70 -19.21
CA MET A 369 -6.97 -3.47 -18.36
C MET A 369 -6.43 -4.79 -17.82
N CYS A 370 -5.11 -5.01 -17.90
CA CYS A 370 -4.46 -6.13 -17.22
C CYS A 370 -3.60 -5.65 -16.06
N ASP A 371 -3.87 -6.12 -14.84
CA ASP A 371 -2.93 -6.03 -13.72
C ASP A 371 -2.04 -7.28 -13.70
N MET A 372 -0.85 -7.15 -14.29
CA MET A 372 0.11 -8.24 -14.41
C MET A 372 1.03 -8.39 -13.18
N ALA A 373 0.74 -7.74 -12.06
CA ALA A 373 1.66 -7.58 -10.94
C ALA A 373 2.34 -8.86 -10.44
N GLN A 374 1.65 -10.00 -10.47
CA GLN A 374 2.19 -11.29 -10.05
C GLN A 374 3.08 -11.95 -11.12
N ILE A 375 2.79 -11.75 -12.40
CA ILE A 375 3.39 -12.49 -13.53
C ILE A 375 4.23 -11.60 -14.47
N SER A 376 4.48 -10.34 -14.10
CA SER A 376 5.24 -9.39 -14.93
C SER A 376 6.62 -9.90 -15.34
N GLY A 377 7.32 -10.62 -14.45
CA GLY A 377 8.58 -11.27 -14.82
C GLY A 377 8.42 -12.37 -15.88
N LEU A 378 7.36 -13.17 -15.80
CA LEU A 378 7.07 -14.22 -16.78
C LEU A 378 6.73 -13.62 -18.15
N ILE A 379 5.97 -12.52 -18.17
CA ILE A 379 5.62 -11.80 -19.40
C ILE A 379 6.88 -11.21 -20.04
N ALA A 380 7.71 -10.52 -19.27
CA ALA A 380 8.96 -9.93 -19.78
C ALA A 380 9.91 -11.00 -20.34
N ALA A 381 9.98 -12.18 -19.70
CA ALA A 381 10.76 -13.32 -20.16
C ALA A 381 10.14 -14.07 -21.36
N LYS A 382 8.92 -13.70 -21.78
CA LYS A 382 8.12 -14.39 -22.82
C LYS A 382 7.81 -15.84 -22.47
N GLU A 383 7.56 -16.08 -21.20
CA GLU A 383 7.23 -17.40 -20.63
C GLU A 383 5.72 -17.58 -20.37
N CYS A 384 4.88 -16.62 -20.76
CA CYS A 384 3.43 -16.76 -20.83
C CYS A 384 2.88 -15.81 -21.91
N VAL A 385 1.59 -15.93 -22.23
CA VAL A 385 0.92 -15.04 -23.20
C VAL A 385 1.04 -13.58 -22.75
N SER A 386 1.37 -12.70 -23.70
CA SER A 386 1.52 -11.27 -23.43
C SER A 386 0.16 -10.56 -23.38
N PRO A 387 -0.18 -9.83 -22.30
CA PRO A 387 -1.39 -9.01 -22.26
C PRO A 387 -1.31 -7.81 -23.21
N PHE A 388 -0.10 -7.37 -23.59
CA PHE A 388 0.11 -6.20 -24.45
C PHE A 388 -0.43 -6.38 -25.88
N ASP A 389 -0.68 -7.62 -26.30
CA ASP A 389 -1.29 -7.87 -27.62
C ASP A 389 -2.78 -7.51 -27.65
N TYR A 390 -3.44 -7.50 -26.47
CA TYR A 390 -4.91 -7.42 -26.37
C TYR A 390 -5.40 -6.25 -25.52
N CYS A 391 -4.68 -5.90 -24.46
CA CYS A 391 -5.13 -4.92 -23.48
C CYS A 391 -4.85 -3.49 -23.98
N ASP A 392 -5.68 -2.57 -23.51
CA ASP A 392 -5.52 -1.13 -23.72
C ASP A 392 -4.52 -0.54 -22.72
N ILE A 393 -4.53 -1.08 -21.50
CA ILE A 393 -3.72 -0.65 -20.36
C ILE A 393 -3.16 -1.87 -19.65
N VAL A 394 -1.91 -1.81 -19.21
CA VAL A 394 -1.29 -2.84 -18.39
C VAL A 394 -0.64 -2.19 -17.18
N THR A 395 -1.06 -2.58 -15.99
CA THR A 395 -0.45 -2.14 -14.72
C THR A 395 0.33 -3.28 -14.08
N SER A 396 1.31 -2.93 -13.25
CA SER A 396 2.06 -3.93 -12.50
C SER A 396 2.67 -3.36 -11.22
N THR A 397 2.98 -4.25 -10.28
CA THR A 397 4.05 -3.97 -9.31
C THR A 397 5.42 -4.25 -9.91
N THR A 398 6.45 -3.65 -9.34
CA THR A 398 7.84 -3.86 -9.77
C THR A 398 8.65 -4.84 -8.92
N HIS A 399 8.12 -5.33 -7.78
CA HIS A 399 8.91 -6.08 -6.77
C HIS A 399 8.69 -7.60 -6.72
N LYS A 400 7.66 -8.13 -7.37
CA LYS A 400 7.29 -9.56 -7.27
C LYS A 400 8.18 -10.42 -8.17
N SER A 401 7.62 -11.11 -9.17
CA SER A 401 8.40 -11.85 -10.16
C SER A 401 9.39 -10.95 -10.92
N LEU A 402 9.05 -9.67 -11.15
CA LEU A 402 9.94 -8.68 -11.77
C LEU A 402 11.25 -8.42 -10.98
N ARG A 403 11.26 -8.69 -9.66
CA ARG A 403 12.45 -8.61 -8.80
C ARG A 403 13.13 -7.23 -8.72
N GLY A 404 12.36 -6.16 -8.90
CA GLY A 404 12.79 -4.77 -8.72
C GLY A 404 12.41 -4.17 -7.36
N PRO A 405 12.57 -2.85 -7.17
CA PRO A 405 12.19 -2.17 -5.94
C PRO A 405 10.66 -2.17 -5.74
N ARG A 406 10.16 -1.87 -4.54
CA ARG A 406 8.72 -1.76 -4.27
C ARG A 406 8.14 -0.49 -4.90
N GLY A 407 7.39 -0.64 -5.98
CA GLY A 407 6.53 0.40 -6.56
C GLY A 407 5.54 -0.15 -7.58
N GLY A 408 4.94 0.75 -8.36
CA GLY A 408 4.02 0.45 -9.45
C GLY A 408 4.52 1.00 -10.79
N ILE A 409 3.91 0.54 -11.87
CA ILE A 409 4.16 0.98 -13.23
C ILE A 409 2.87 0.86 -14.04
N ILE A 410 2.63 1.82 -14.93
CA ILE A 410 1.44 1.85 -15.82
C ILE A 410 1.93 1.93 -17.26
N PHE A 411 1.55 0.97 -18.08
CA PHE A 411 1.70 1.02 -19.53
C PHE A 411 0.35 1.32 -20.17
N PHE A 412 0.35 2.13 -21.21
CA PHE A 412 -0.86 2.52 -21.93
C PHE A 412 -0.61 2.62 -23.42
N ARG A 413 -1.61 2.27 -24.23
CA ARG A 413 -1.52 2.42 -25.68
C ARG A 413 -1.43 3.88 -26.10
N LYS A 414 -0.68 4.10 -27.18
CA LYS A 414 -0.51 5.38 -27.89
C LYS A 414 -0.82 5.17 -29.38
N GLY A 415 -0.99 6.28 -30.10
CA GLY A 415 -1.22 6.26 -31.54
C GLY A 415 -2.67 5.94 -31.93
N LYS A 416 -2.89 5.44 -33.15
CA LYS A 416 -4.22 5.21 -33.71
C LYS A 416 -4.89 3.99 -33.09
N LYS A 417 -6.19 4.11 -32.79
CA LYS A 417 -7.02 2.97 -32.36
C LYS A 417 -7.24 2.00 -33.53
N PRO A 418 -7.26 0.68 -33.30
CA PRO A 418 -7.65 -0.28 -34.33
C PRO A 418 -9.09 -0.01 -34.79
N ARG A 419 -9.36 -0.12 -36.10
CA ARG A 419 -10.72 0.02 -36.65
C ARG A 419 -11.67 -0.98 -35.99
N LYS A 420 -12.74 -0.50 -35.37
CA LYS A 420 -13.84 -1.35 -34.90
C LYS A 420 -14.63 -1.85 -36.10
N ARG A 421 -14.74 -3.18 -36.27
CA ARG A 421 -15.48 -3.83 -37.37
C ARG A 421 -16.96 -3.44 -37.47
N SER A 422 -17.53 -2.82 -36.43
CA SER A 422 -18.95 -2.46 -36.35
C SER A 422 -19.27 -0.99 -36.63
N SER A 423 -18.28 -0.13 -36.89
CA SER A 423 -18.55 1.29 -37.14
C SER A 423 -18.74 1.58 -38.63
N LEU A 424 -19.94 2.00 -38.99
CA LEU A 424 -20.32 2.45 -40.33
C LEU A 424 -20.04 3.96 -40.53
N ASN A 425 -19.43 4.64 -39.56
CA ASN A 425 -19.16 6.07 -39.59
C ASN A 425 -17.75 6.38 -40.12
N PRO A 426 -17.61 7.04 -41.29
CA PRO A 426 -16.32 7.43 -41.85
C PRO A 426 -15.52 8.43 -40.98
N SER A 427 -16.17 9.07 -40.00
CA SER A 427 -15.56 10.03 -39.09
C SER A 427 -14.74 9.39 -37.95
N GLU A 428 -14.84 8.08 -37.74
CA GLU A 428 -14.07 7.35 -36.71
C GLU A 428 -12.70 6.84 -37.22
N ASP A 429 -12.36 7.10 -38.48
CA ASP A 429 -11.16 6.59 -39.15
C ASP A 429 -9.82 7.16 -38.64
N ASN A 430 -9.86 8.09 -37.69
CA ASN A 430 -8.66 8.74 -37.17
C ASN A 430 -8.67 8.91 -35.63
N GLU A 431 -9.43 8.07 -34.92
CA GLU A 431 -9.48 8.11 -33.46
C GLU A 431 -8.13 7.66 -32.86
N GLN A 432 -7.50 8.53 -32.07
CA GLN A 432 -6.24 8.26 -31.38
C GLN A 432 -6.51 7.84 -29.94
N TYR A 433 -5.61 7.03 -29.38
CA TYR A 433 -5.58 6.80 -27.94
C TYR A 433 -5.24 8.10 -27.19
N ASP A 434 -6.02 8.42 -26.17
CA ASP A 434 -5.92 9.62 -25.35
C ASP A 434 -5.53 9.29 -23.89
N PHE A 435 -4.90 8.14 -23.68
CA PHE A 435 -4.57 7.64 -22.34
C PHE A 435 -3.38 8.34 -21.69
N GLU A 436 -2.40 8.77 -22.48
CA GLU A 436 -1.13 9.31 -21.97
C GLU A 436 -1.34 10.51 -21.04
N ASP A 437 -2.00 11.56 -21.53
CA ASP A 437 -2.25 12.77 -20.76
C ASP A 437 -3.15 12.49 -19.56
N LYS A 438 -4.20 11.69 -19.73
CA LYS A 438 -5.16 11.34 -18.67
C LYS A 438 -4.50 10.56 -17.53
N ILE A 439 -3.70 9.56 -17.85
CA ILE A 439 -3.02 8.73 -16.86
C ILE A 439 -1.89 9.51 -16.18
N ASN A 440 -1.08 10.23 -16.94
CA ASN A 440 -0.01 11.05 -16.37
C ASN A 440 -0.59 12.11 -15.42
N PHE A 441 -1.64 12.81 -15.84
CA PHE A 441 -2.34 13.80 -15.02
C PHE A 441 -3.00 13.18 -13.77
N ALA A 442 -3.52 11.96 -13.87
CA ALA A 442 -4.07 11.25 -12.73
C ALA A 442 -3.00 10.82 -11.71
N VAL A 443 -1.83 10.39 -12.17
CA VAL A 443 -0.69 10.10 -11.28
C VAL A 443 -0.25 11.40 -10.58
N PHE A 444 -0.01 12.46 -11.34
CA PHE A 444 0.29 13.79 -10.84
C PHE A 444 -0.34 14.85 -11.76
N PRO A 445 -1.10 15.83 -11.25
CA PRO A 445 -1.19 16.25 -9.84
C PRO A 445 -2.37 15.66 -9.05
N ILE A 446 -3.22 14.80 -9.63
CA ILE A 446 -4.47 14.41 -8.94
C ILE A 446 -4.22 13.57 -7.67
N LEU A 447 -3.34 12.57 -7.74
CA LEU A 447 -3.20 11.57 -6.66
C LEU A 447 -1.88 11.63 -5.88
N GLN A 448 -0.76 11.87 -6.54
CA GLN A 448 0.57 11.88 -5.93
C GLN A 448 1.20 13.28 -5.99
N GLY A 449 2.21 13.52 -5.16
CA GLY A 449 3.11 14.69 -5.23
C GLY A 449 4.46 14.33 -5.86
N GLY A 450 5.56 14.74 -5.24
CA GLY A 450 6.94 14.49 -5.72
C GLY A 450 7.32 13.00 -5.92
N PRO A 451 7.74 12.58 -7.13
CA PRO A 451 8.15 11.19 -7.41
C PRO A 451 9.33 10.70 -6.54
N HIS A 452 9.36 9.40 -6.24
CA HIS A 452 10.46 8.77 -5.50
C HIS A 452 11.64 8.43 -6.45
N ASN A 453 12.55 9.37 -6.67
CA ASN A 453 13.62 9.24 -7.66
C ASN A 453 14.63 8.11 -7.37
N ASN A 454 14.91 7.83 -6.10
CA ASN A 454 15.71 6.67 -5.69
C ASN A 454 15.05 5.35 -6.10
N HIS A 455 13.73 5.25 -6.02
CA HIS A 455 12.96 4.11 -6.54
C HIS A 455 13.04 4.02 -8.06
N ILE A 456 12.85 5.13 -8.79
CA ILE A 456 12.90 5.14 -10.26
C ILE A 456 14.28 4.69 -10.76
N ALA A 457 15.37 5.16 -10.15
CA ALA A 457 16.71 4.70 -10.47
C ALA A 457 16.91 3.20 -10.18
N ALA A 458 16.45 2.74 -9.03
CA ALA A 458 16.50 1.33 -8.66
C ALA A 458 15.67 0.46 -9.62
N LEU A 459 14.53 0.97 -10.11
CA LEU A 459 13.70 0.31 -11.11
C LEU A 459 14.40 0.23 -12.46
N ALA A 460 15.07 1.31 -12.90
CA ALA A 460 15.85 1.31 -14.13
C ALA A 460 16.97 0.25 -14.10
N ILE A 461 17.59 0.02 -12.94
CA ILE A 461 18.59 -1.05 -12.74
C ILE A 461 17.93 -2.42 -12.87
N ALA A 462 16.80 -2.64 -12.20
CA ALA A 462 16.07 -3.90 -12.26
C ALA A 462 15.62 -4.21 -13.70
N LEU A 463 15.06 -3.23 -14.43
CA LEU A 463 14.61 -3.41 -15.82
C LEU A 463 15.75 -3.76 -16.78
N LYS A 464 16.97 -3.25 -16.54
CA LYS A 464 18.16 -3.69 -17.27
C LYS A 464 18.43 -5.18 -17.05
N GLN A 465 18.27 -5.68 -15.82
CA GLN A 465 18.40 -7.11 -15.54
C GLN A 465 17.26 -7.90 -16.16
N VAL A 466 16.03 -7.41 -16.12
CA VAL A 466 14.85 -8.08 -16.70
C VAL A 466 15.04 -8.34 -18.19
N ALA A 467 15.67 -7.41 -18.92
CA ALA A 467 15.96 -7.56 -20.34
C ALA A 467 17.13 -8.53 -20.67
N SER A 468 17.76 -9.15 -19.67
CA SER A 468 18.92 -10.03 -19.87
C SER A 468 18.55 -11.50 -20.17
N PRO A 469 19.38 -12.25 -20.91
CA PRO A 469 19.21 -13.69 -21.08
C PRO A 469 19.19 -14.47 -19.77
N GLU A 470 20.01 -14.06 -18.79
CA GLU A 470 20.09 -14.68 -17.46
C GLU A 470 18.77 -14.56 -16.71
N TYR A 471 18.07 -13.43 -16.85
CA TYR A 471 16.75 -13.25 -16.26
C TYR A 471 15.69 -14.13 -16.92
N LYS A 472 15.76 -14.32 -18.23
CA LYS A 472 14.90 -15.27 -18.93
C LYS A 472 15.10 -16.70 -18.42
N ALA A 473 16.36 -17.14 -18.28
CA ALA A 473 16.68 -18.45 -17.71
C ALA A 473 16.17 -18.59 -16.27
N TYR A 474 16.30 -17.54 -15.45
CA TYR A 474 15.71 -17.47 -14.11
C TYR A 474 14.19 -17.68 -14.14
N MET A 475 13.46 -17.03 -15.06
CA MET A 475 12.01 -17.15 -15.12
C MET A 475 11.53 -18.51 -15.63
N GLN A 476 12.27 -19.12 -16.55
CA GLN A 476 12.07 -20.52 -16.92
C GLN A 476 12.24 -21.44 -15.71
N GLN A 477 13.29 -21.22 -14.90
CA GLN A 477 13.49 -21.99 -13.68
C GLN A 477 12.35 -21.80 -12.66
N VAL A 478 11.84 -20.58 -12.48
CA VAL A 478 10.71 -20.31 -11.59
C VAL A 478 9.49 -21.15 -11.96
N LYS A 479 9.14 -21.21 -13.25
CA LYS A 479 8.03 -22.04 -13.76
C LYS A 479 8.30 -23.53 -13.53
N ARG A 480 9.49 -24.02 -13.89
CA ARG A 480 9.87 -25.43 -13.69
C ARG A 480 9.82 -25.83 -12.22
N ASN A 481 10.32 -24.98 -11.32
CA ASN A 481 10.24 -25.19 -9.88
C ASN A 481 8.80 -25.24 -9.36
N ALA A 482 7.91 -24.38 -9.86
CA ALA A 482 6.50 -24.38 -9.48
C ALA A 482 5.81 -25.68 -9.92
N GLN A 483 6.10 -26.15 -11.14
CA GLN A 483 5.61 -27.42 -11.67
C GLN A 483 6.18 -28.64 -10.93
N ALA A 484 7.46 -28.60 -10.57
CA ALA A 484 8.11 -29.64 -9.76
C ALA A 484 7.45 -29.74 -8.38
N LEU A 485 7.28 -28.62 -7.68
CA LEU A 485 6.59 -28.58 -6.39
C LEU A 485 5.15 -29.06 -6.48
N ALA A 486 4.41 -28.63 -7.52
CA ALA A 486 3.04 -29.09 -7.74
C ALA A 486 2.99 -30.61 -7.94
N SER A 487 3.87 -31.15 -8.77
CA SER A 487 3.98 -32.60 -9.02
C SER A 487 4.35 -33.37 -7.75
N ALA A 488 5.27 -32.83 -6.94
CA ALA A 488 5.70 -33.40 -5.68
C ALA A 488 4.54 -33.52 -4.68
N LEU A 489 3.74 -32.45 -4.53
CA LEU A 489 2.58 -32.44 -3.65
C LEU A 489 1.48 -33.39 -4.14
N LEU A 490 1.22 -33.44 -5.45
CA LEU A 490 0.23 -34.36 -6.04
C LEU A 490 0.61 -35.83 -5.82
N ARG A 491 1.88 -36.21 -5.98
CA ARG A 491 2.37 -37.58 -5.66
C ARG A 491 2.17 -37.94 -4.19
N ARG A 492 2.21 -36.93 -3.30
CA ARG A 492 1.91 -37.05 -1.87
C ARG A 492 0.41 -36.92 -1.56
N LYS A 493 -0.45 -37.11 -2.56
CA LYS A 493 -1.93 -37.10 -2.49
C LYS A 493 -2.51 -35.78 -1.97
N CYS A 494 -1.80 -34.67 -2.14
CA CYS A 494 -2.32 -33.35 -1.81
C CYS A 494 -3.28 -32.85 -2.90
N LYS A 495 -4.32 -32.11 -2.52
CA LYS A 495 -5.27 -31.49 -3.45
C LYS A 495 -4.78 -30.07 -3.81
N LEU A 496 -4.49 -29.83 -5.09
CA LEU A 496 -4.20 -28.49 -5.60
C LEU A 496 -5.43 -27.94 -6.34
N LEU A 497 -5.71 -26.65 -6.20
CA LEU A 497 -6.76 -26.04 -7.04
C LEU A 497 -6.35 -26.14 -8.50
N THR A 498 -7.32 -26.42 -9.36
CA THR A 498 -7.13 -26.67 -10.80
C THR A 498 -6.19 -27.83 -11.13
N GLY A 499 -5.71 -28.61 -10.14
CA GLY A 499 -4.82 -29.76 -10.34
C GLY A 499 -3.36 -29.43 -10.67
N GLY A 500 -2.92 -28.17 -10.61
CA GLY A 500 -1.55 -27.80 -10.97
C GLY A 500 -1.37 -26.29 -11.11
N THR A 501 -0.36 -25.89 -11.89
CA THR A 501 -0.05 -24.48 -12.18
C THR A 501 0.61 -24.32 -13.55
N ASP A 502 0.33 -23.19 -14.19
CA ASP A 502 1.01 -22.74 -15.43
C ASP A 502 1.95 -21.56 -15.17
N ASN A 503 2.04 -21.08 -13.92
CA ASN A 503 2.82 -19.89 -13.53
C ASN A 503 3.72 -20.17 -12.31
N HIS A 504 4.05 -19.13 -11.53
CA HIS A 504 5.00 -19.17 -10.41
C HIS A 504 4.38 -19.55 -9.06
N LEU A 505 3.07 -19.79 -8.99
CA LEU A 505 2.37 -20.09 -7.75
C LEU A 505 1.43 -21.27 -7.86
N LEU A 506 1.12 -21.89 -6.73
CA LEU A 506 0.08 -22.91 -6.58
C LEU A 506 -0.78 -22.62 -5.35
N LEU A 507 -1.99 -23.20 -5.35
CA LEU A 507 -2.94 -23.10 -4.25
C LEU A 507 -3.19 -24.51 -3.72
N TRP A 508 -2.74 -24.77 -2.50
CA TRP A 508 -2.90 -26.06 -1.85
C TRP A 508 -4.14 -26.03 -0.95
N ASP A 509 -5.08 -26.92 -1.25
CA ASP A 509 -6.26 -27.19 -0.44
C ASP A 509 -5.93 -28.17 0.68
N LEU A 510 -5.96 -27.67 1.92
CA LEU A 510 -5.62 -28.42 3.12
C LEU A 510 -6.85 -29.10 3.76
N ARG A 511 -8.06 -28.88 3.23
CA ARG A 511 -9.30 -29.47 3.77
C ARG A 511 -9.29 -30.99 3.78
N PRO A 512 -8.77 -31.71 2.77
CA PRO A 512 -8.65 -33.17 2.82
C PRO A 512 -7.78 -33.67 3.99
N LEU A 513 -6.90 -32.83 4.53
CA LEU A 513 -6.08 -33.14 5.70
C LEU A 513 -6.74 -32.73 7.03
N GLY A 514 -7.96 -32.17 6.98
CA GLY A 514 -8.67 -31.65 8.15
C GLY A 514 -8.09 -30.35 8.73
N LEU A 515 -7.16 -29.72 8.02
CA LEU A 515 -6.41 -28.55 8.49
C LEU A 515 -7.06 -27.23 8.07
N THR A 516 -6.71 -26.16 8.78
CA THR A 516 -7.01 -24.78 8.37
C THR A 516 -5.72 -24.09 7.94
N GLY A 517 -5.81 -23.19 6.96
CA GLY A 517 -4.65 -22.42 6.49
C GLY A 517 -4.02 -21.60 7.61
N LYS A 518 -4.84 -21.09 8.55
CA LYS A 518 -4.39 -20.32 9.72
C LYS A 518 -3.44 -21.11 10.62
N ASN A 519 -3.79 -22.35 10.97
CA ASN A 519 -2.96 -23.15 11.88
C ASN A 519 -1.70 -23.66 11.17
N PHE A 520 -1.85 -24.08 9.92
CA PHE A 520 -0.72 -24.55 9.11
C PHE A 520 0.31 -23.44 8.86
N GLU A 521 -0.14 -22.22 8.53
CA GLU A 521 0.73 -21.04 8.39
C GLU A 521 1.56 -20.78 9.66
N LYS A 522 0.94 -20.89 10.86
CA LYS A 522 1.64 -20.67 12.14
C LYS A 522 2.67 -21.75 12.47
N VAL A 523 2.38 -23.01 12.11
CA VAL A 523 3.36 -24.10 12.27
C VAL A 523 4.51 -23.91 11.30
N CYS A 524 4.23 -23.57 10.04
CA CYS A 524 5.25 -23.26 9.03
C CYS A 524 6.16 -22.11 9.51
N GLU A 525 5.58 -21.00 9.98
CA GLU A 525 6.33 -19.86 10.51
C GLU A 525 7.25 -20.27 11.67
N SER A 526 6.75 -21.11 12.59
CA SER A 526 7.56 -21.63 13.71
C SER A 526 8.69 -22.56 13.26
N CYS A 527 8.57 -23.16 12.08
CA CYS A 527 9.59 -23.99 11.45
C CYS A 527 10.48 -23.22 10.46
N HIS A 528 10.31 -21.90 10.32
CA HIS A 528 10.99 -21.05 9.32
C HIS A 528 10.63 -21.38 7.85
N ILE A 529 9.37 -21.75 7.60
CA ILE A 529 8.75 -21.72 6.27
C ILE A 529 7.77 -20.54 6.23
N THR A 530 8.01 -19.60 5.34
CA THR A 530 7.19 -18.40 5.21
C THR A 530 6.23 -18.54 4.04
N LEU A 531 4.93 -18.66 4.30
CA LEU A 531 3.87 -18.74 3.28
C LEU A 531 2.61 -18.01 3.77
N ASN A 532 1.59 -17.89 2.92
CA ASN A 532 0.36 -17.19 3.31
C ASN A 532 -0.89 -18.08 3.17
N LYS A 533 -1.77 -18.04 4.18
CA LYS A 533 -3.11 -18.61 4.11
C LYS A 533 -3.97 -17.89 3.07
N VAL A 534 -4.94 -18.61 2.53
CA VAL A 534 -5.92 -18.09 1.58
C VAL A 534 -7.27 -18.75 1.82
N ALA A 535 -8.35 -18.00 1.59
CA ALA A 535 -9.68 -18.56 1.55
C ALA A 535 -9.92 -19.21 0.19
N LEU A 536 -10.56 -20.38 0.19
CA LEU A 536 -10.87 -21.16 -1.00
C LEU A 536 -12.40 -21.26 -1.15
N ILE A 537 -12.86 -21.21 -2.40
CA ILE A 537 -14.23 -21.54 -2.77
C ILE A 537 -14.28 -23.07 -2.93
N GLY A 538 -15.16 -23.73 -2.17
CA GLY A 538 -15.45 -25.16 -2.31
C GLY A 538 -16.32 -25.47 -3.50
N ASP A 539 -16.43 -26.76 -3.83
CA ASP A 539 -17.14 -27.28 -5.01
C ASP A 539 -18.65 -26.92 -4.98
N ASN A 540 -19.21 -26.67 -3.79
CA ASN A 540 -20.58 -26.20 -3.55
C ASN A 540 -20.70 -24.67 -3.40
N GLY A 541 -19.62 -23.92 -3.68
CA GLY A 541 -19.55 -22.47 -3.52
C GLY A 541 -19.24 -21.98 -2.09
N ALA A 542 -19.11 -22.87 -1.10
CA ALA A 542 -18.85 -22.45 0.28
C ALA A 542 -17.42 -21.90 0.46
N ILE A 543 -17.30 -20.77 1.14
CA ILE A 543 -16.02 -20.10 1.39
C ILE A 543 -15.39 -20.69 2.66
N THR A 544 -14.15 -21.16 2.54
CA THR A 544 -13.45 -21.82 3.66
C THR A 544 -12.01 -21.32 3.81
N PRO A 545 -11.52 -21.03 5.02
CA PRO A 545 -10.13 -20.61 5.26
C PRO A 545 -9.16 -21.81 5.26
N GLY A 546 -9.31 -22.70 4.27
CA GLY A 546 -8.66 -24.02 4.20
C GLY A 546 -7.48 -24.11 3.25
N GLY A 547 -7.01 -22.99 2.68
CA GLY A 547 -5.94 -23.00 1.69
C GLY A 547 -4.67 -22.30 2.14
N VAL A 548 -3.59 -22.63 1.45
CA VAL A 548 -2.38 -21.80 1.41
C VAL A 548 -1.96 -21.53 -0.02
N ARG A 549 -1.36 -20.35 -0.22
CA ARG A 549 -0.73 -19.96 -1.47
C ARG A 549 0.78 -20.06 -1.32
N ILE A 550 1.40 -20.76 -2.25
CA ILE A 550 2.83 -21.02 -2.27
C ILE A 550 3.37 -20.55 -3.62
N GLY A 551 4.48 -19.82 -3.63
CA GLY A 551 5.18 -19.47 -4.85
C GLY A 551 6.67 -19.74 -4.78
N THR A 552 7.28 -19.83 -5.95
CA THR A 552 8.68 -20.22 -6.14
C THR A 552 9.69 -19.09 -6.43
N PRO A 553 9.33 -17.81 -6.72
CA PRO A 553 10.32 -16.80 -7.11
C PRO A 553 11.48 -16.57 -6.14
N ALA A 554 11.20 -16.43 -4.84
CA ALA A 554 12.20 -16.09 -3.84
C ALA A 554 13.27 -17.18 -3.67
N MET A 555 12.86 -18.44 -3.47
CA MET A 555 13.82 -19.55 -3.36
C MET A 555 14.55 -19.83 -4.69
N THR A 556 13.88 -19.65 -5.83
CA THR A 556 14.57 -19.77 -7.14
C THR A 556 15.64 -18.69 -7.31
N THR A 557 15.40 -17.46 -6.82
CA THR A 557 16.39 -16.38 -6.83
C THR A 557 17.65 -16.73 -6.03
N ARG A 558 17.52 -17.57 -5.00
CA ARG A 558 18.64 -18.08 -4.19
C ARG A 558 19.41 -19.23 -4.85
N GLY A 559 18.90 -19.77 -5.96
CA GLY A 559 19.53 -20.84 -6.73
C GLY A 559 18.85 -22.20 -6.62
N CYS A 560 17.68 -22.31 -5.97
CA CYS A 560 16.97 -23.59 -5.90
C CYS A 560 16.52 -24.09 -7.28
N LEU A 561 16.66 -25.40 -7.49
CA LEU A 561 16.23 -26.15 -8.68
C LEU A 561 15.07 -27.11 -8.36
N GLU A 562 14.64 -27.88 -9.35
CA GLU A 562 13.49 -28.78 -9.24
C GLU A 562 13.65 -29.81 -8.11
N SER A 563 14.87 -30.36 -7.92
CA SER A 563 15.17 -31.30 -6.84
C SER A 563 15.07 -30.67 -5.45
N ASP A 564 15.42 -29.38 -5.31
CA ASP A 564 15.31 -28.65 -4.06
C ASP A 564 13.84 -28.41 -3.70
N PHE A 565 13.00 -28.14 -4.71
CA PHE A 565 11.56 -28.01 -4.53
C PHE A 565 10.86 -29.34 -4.18
N GLU A 566 11.44 -30.49 -4.54
CA GLU A 566 11.01 -31.80 -4.03
C GLU A 566 11.24 -31.90 -2.51
N VAL A 567 12.42 -31.48 -2.04
CA VAL A 567 12.77 -31.47 -0.61
C VAL A 567 11.87 -30.47 0.16
N ILE A 568 11.60 -29.30 -0.43
CA ILE A 568 10.65 -28.33 0.13
C ILE A 568 9.25 -28.96 0.26
N ALA A 569 8.82 -29.79 -0.70
CA ALA A 569 7.55 -30.52 -0.59
C ALA A 569 7.53 -31.46 0.63
N ASP A 570 8.64 -32.15 0.92
CA ASP A 570 8.75 -33.00 2.10
C ASP A 570 8.68 -32.21 3.40
N PHE A 571 9.33 -31.05 3.48
CA PHE A 571 9.21 -30.16 4.63
C PHE A 571 7.78 -29.66 4.83
N LEU A 572 7.08 -29.31 3.75
CA LEU A 572 5.68 -28.90 3.79
C LEU A 572 4.76 -30.03 4.30
N ILE A 573 4.98 -31.27 3.86
CA ILE A 573 4.22 -32.42 4.36
C ILE A 573 4.53 -32.67 5.84
N ARG A 574 5.79 -32.59 6.27
CA ARG A 574 6.15 -32.75 7.67
C ARG A 574 5.50 -31.67 8.53
N ALA A 575 5.50 -30.41 8.10
CA ALA A 575 4.80 -29.33 8.76
C ALA A 575 3.28 -29.60 8.85
N ALA A 576 2.67 -30.19 7.82
CA ALA A 576 1.25 -30.53 7.83
C ALA A 576 0.94 -31.63 8.85
N GLN A 577 1.78 -32.66 8.93
CA GLN A 577 1.68 -33.71 9.95
C GLN A 577 1.78 -33.15 11.38
N ILE A 578 2.76 -32.28 11.62
CA ILE A 578 2.92 -31.59 12.92
C ILE A 578 1.65 -30.78 13.22
N THR A 579 1.12 -30.06 12.24
CA THR A 579 -0.12 -29.29 12.40
C THR A 579 -1.30 -30.18 12.79
N SER A 580 -1.45 -31.36 12.16
CA SER A 580 -2.49 -32.33 12.52
C SER A 580 -2.35 -32.84 13.95
N ILE A 581 -1.12 -33.14 14.39
CA ILE A 581 -0.84 -33.57 15.78
C ILE A 581 -1.21 -32.46 16.76
N MET A 582 -0.74 -31.23 16.52
CA MET A 582 -1.04 -30.06 17.37
C MET A 582 -2.53 -29.73 17.44
N GLN A 583 -3.27 -29.90 16.35
CA GLN A 583 -4.72 -29.72 16.37
C GLN A 583 -5.45 -30.78 17.18
N ARG A 584 -4.94 -32.02 17.24
CA ARG A 584 -5.52 -33.08 18.09
C ARG A 584 -5.22 -32.83 19.56
N GLU A 585 -4.01 -32.38 19.90
CA GLU A 585 -3.59 -32.18 21.29
C GLU A 585 -4.16 -30.91 21.93
N HIS A 586 -4.24 -29.81 21.18
CA HIS A 586 -4.61 -28.49 21.71
C HIS A 586 -5.93 -27.94 21.17
N GLY A 587 -6.59 -28.70 20.29
CA GLY A 587 -7.81 -28.30 19.61
C GLY A 587 -7.61 -27.18 18.58
N LYS A 588 -8.73 -26.63 18.09
CA LYS A 588 -8.73 -25.55 17.08
C LYS A 588 -8.67 -24.15 17.69
N VAL A 589 -8.64 -24.02 19.03
CA VAL A 589 -8.64 -22.73 19.72
C VAL A 589 -7.25 -22.09 19.67
N ALA A 590 -7.18 -20.90 19.07
CA ALA A 590 -5.91 -20.26 18.70
C ALA A 590 -4.95 -20.04 19.90
N LYS A 591 -5.45 -19.67 21.08
CA LYS A 591 -4.60 -19.37 22.24
C LYS A 591 -3.87 -20.62 22.77
N CYS A 592 -4.57 -21.75 22.85
CA CYS A 592 -3.97 -23.02 23.28
C CYS A 592 -3.02 -23.56 22.22
N PHE A 593 -3.41 -23.49 20.93
CA PHE A 593 -2.58 -23.91 19.81
C PHE A 593 -1.24 -23.17 19.77
N ILE A 594 -1.23 -21.84 19.90
CA ILE A 594 0.00 -21.02 19.83
C ILE A 594 0.94 -21.33 21.00
N LYS A 595 0.42 -21.52 22.21
CA LYS A 595 1.26 -21.89 23.38
C LYS A 595 1.97 -23.23 23.18
N GLY A 596 1.32 -24.19 22.52
CA GLY A 596 1.91 -25.50 22.23
C GLY A 596 3.11 -25.46 21.27
N LEU A 597 3.23 -24.41 20.44
CA LEU A 597 4.30 -24.30 19.44
C LEU A 597 5.69 -24.06 20.06
N GLN A 598 5.76 -23.31 21.15
CA GLN A 598 7.02 -22.75 21.67
C GLN A 598 8.00 -23.80 22.24
N SER A 599 7.50 -24.99 22.58
CA SER A 599 8.29 -26.07 23.20
C SER A 599 8.16 -27.41 22.48
N ASN A 600 7.59 -27.43 21.28
CA ASN A 600 7.38 -28.67 20.54
C ASN A 600 8.69 -29.17 19.90
N LYS A 601 9.13 -30.38 20.27
CA LYS A 601 10.38 -30.97 19.77
C LYS A 601 10.40 -31.19 18.26
N ASP A 602 9.27 -31.58 17.66
CA ASP A 602 9.19 -31.79 16.20
C ASP A 602 9.33 -30.47 15.43
N ILE A 603 8.80 -29.36 15.96
CA ILE A 603 8.99 -28.03 15.38
C ILE A 603 10.46 -27.63 15.43
N ILE A 604 11.13 -27.85 16.57
CA ILE A 604 12.55 -27.52 16.73
C ILE A 604 13.41 -28.34 15.77
N ASP A 605 13.17 -29.66 15.66
CA ASP A 605 13.90 -30.53 14.74
C ASP A 605 13.67 -30.12 13.27
N LEU A 606 12.41 -29.91 12.88
CA LEU A 606 12.08 -29.48 11.52
C LEU A 606 12.72 -28.13 11.19
N ARG A 607 12.64 -27.15 12.10
CA ARG A 607 13.29 -25.85 11.96
C ARG A 607 14.79 -25.99 11.73
N ASN A 608 15.49 -26.79 12.54
CA ASN A 608 16.94 -26.96 12.39
C ASN A 608 17.32 -27.55 11.03
N ARG A 609 16.54 -28.52 10.52
CA ARG A 609 16.75 -29.09 9.18
C ARG A 609 16.49 -28.07 8.08
N ILE A 610 15.47 -27.24 8.24
CA ILE A 610 15.14 -26.15 7.30
C ILE A 610 16.25 -25.11 7.28
N GLU A 611 16.75 -24.66 8.43
CA GLU A 611 17.86 -23.71 8.48
C GLU A 611 19.13 -24.28 7.84
N ALA A 612 19.43 -25.56 8.09
CA ALA A 612 20.57 -26.24 7.48
C ALA A 612 20.41 -26.39 5.96
N PHE A 613 19.19 -26.61 5.47
CA PHE A 613 18.89 -26.64 4.05
C PHE A 613 19.01 -25.24 3.41
N ALA A 614 18.35 -24.23 3.99
CA ALA A 614 18.32 -22.87 3.46
C ALA A 614 19.71 -22.21 3.44
N SER A 615 20.57 -22.52 4.42
CA SER A 615 21.92 -21.95 4.52
C SER A 615 22.89 -22.42 3.41
N GLN A 616 22.52 -23.43 2.62
CA GLN A 616 23.32 -23.90 1.48
C GLN A 616 23.20 -22.99 0.25
N PHE A 617 22.17 -22.14 0.20
CA PHE A 617 21.87 -21.31 -0.96
C PHE A 617 22.32 -19.86 -0.77
N ALA A 618 22.70 -19.21 -1.87
CA ALA A 618 23.11 -17.82 -1.87
C ALA A 618 21.97 -16.89 -1.41
N MET A 619 22.34 -15.72 -0.90
CA MET A 619 21.41 -14.62 -0.64
C MET A 619 21.85 -13.39 -1.45
N PRO A 620 21.08 -12.97 -2.47
CA PRO A 620 21.42 -11.75 -3.18
C PRO A 620 21.15 -10.52 -2.32
N GLY A 621 21.95 -9.48 -2.57
CA GLY A 621 21.79 -8.18 -1.94
C GLY A 621 22.84 -7.89 -0.85
N PHE A 622 23.23 -8.88 -0.08
CA PHE A 622 24.23 -8.73 0.98
C PHE A 622 25.02 -10.02 1.18
N ASP A 623 26.24 -9.89 1.70
CA ASP A 623 27.07 -11.02 2.09
C ASP A 623 26.59 -11.55 3.46
N VAL A 624 26.36 -12.86 3.55
CA VAL A 624 25.78 -13.56 4.73
C VAL A 624 26.80 -13.75 5.83
#